data_AF-A0A948NJX3-F1
#
_entry.id   AF-A0A948NJX3-F1
#
_cell.length_a   1.000
_cell.length_b   1.000
_cell.length_c   1.000
_cell.angle_alpha   90.00
_cell.angle_beta   90.00
_cell.angle_gamma   90.00
#
_symmetry.space_group_name_H-M   'P 1'
#
loop_
_entity.id
_entity.type
_entity.pdbx_description
1 polymer ?
#
loop_
_entity_poly.entity_id
_entity_poly.type
_entity_poly.pdbx_seq_one_letter_code
_entity_poly.pdbx_strand_id
1 'polypeptide(L)'
;MVLAILIVKWSRTDEPEYRPLVQNMRLVDAVKIADVLDKSEIDYFSDVKNHMLYVNQNQSVQARIELAKIGIVIEYPKISEHADLHEAYAQLSENLERERTNGPFHEQPWFLRVIRLLMSGIIIIVLILSVVRPALAAVLLSEDEK
;
A
#
# COMPACT_ATOMS: atom_id res chain seq x y z
N MET A 1 25.81 -5.92 10.96
CA MET A 1 25.65 -4.82 9.97
C MET A 1 24.64 -5.14 8.87
N VAL A 2 24.69 -6.29 8.19
CA VAL A 2 23.77 -6.62 7.06
C VAL A 2 22.29 -6.53 7.42
N LEU A 3 21.89 -6.99 8.61
CA LEU A 3 20.50 -6.91 9.10
C LEU A 3 20.00 -5.48 9.32
N ALA A 4 20.86 -4.56 9.78
CA ALA A 4 20.49 -3.15 9.97
C ALA A 4 20.25 -2.44 8.63
N ILE A 5 21.01 -2.80 7.60
CA ILE A 5 20.85 -2.26 6.24
C ILE A 5 19.53 -2.73 5.62
N LEU A 6 19.14 -3.99 5.86
CA LEU A 6 17.86 -4.54 5.40
C LEU A 6 16.65 -3.83 6.06
N ILE A 7 16.74 -3.51 7.35
CA ILE A 7 15.69 -2.79 8.09
C ILE A 7 15.50 -1.36 7.56
N VAL A 8 16.60 -0.66 7.27
CA VAL A 8 16.56 0.70 6.71
C VAL A 8 16.01 0.70 5.28
N LYS A 9 16.34 -0.33 4.48
CA LYS A 9 15.82 -0.43 3.10
C LYS A 9 14.31 -0.70 3.07
N TRP A 10 13.78 -1.50 3.98
CA TRP A 10 12.33 -1.71 4.11
C TRP A 10 11.58 -0.45 4.58
N SER A 11 12.28 0.50 5.22
CA SER A 11 11.67 1.76 5.67
C SER A 11 11.37 2.76 4.54
N ARG A 12 11.87 2.55 3.31
CA ARG A 12 11.73 3.52 2.19
C ARG A 12 10.94 2.98 1.01
N THR A 13 10.16 1.93 1.20
CA THR A 13 9.22 1.48 0.17
C THR A 13 7.98 2.36 0.27
N ASP A 14 8.08 3.61 -0.18
CA ASP A 14 6.91 4.42 -0.50
C ASP A 14 6.29 3.79 -1.75
N GLU A 15 5.28 2.95 -1.56
CA GLU A 15 4.51 2.40 -2.66
C GLU A 15 3.83 3.55 -3.41
N PRO A 16 4.01 3.68 -4.74
CA PRO A 16 3.38 4.75 -5.49
C PRO A 16 1.86 4.65 -5.31
N GLU A 17 1.29 5.63 -4.60
CA GLU A 17 -0.13 5.66 -4.31
C GLU A 17 -0.87 6.08 -5.59
N TYR A 18 -1.52 5.14 -6.25
CA TYR A 18 -2.27 5.40 -7.49
C TYR A 18 -3.68 5.88 -7.16
N ARG A 19 -4.05 7.06 -7.70
CA ARG A 19 -5.39 7.64 -7.53
C ARG A 19 -6.14 7.60 -8.87
N PRO A 20 -7.45 7.28 -8.88
CA PRO A 20 -8.24 7.33 -10.11
C PRO A 20 -8.26 8.76 -10.66
N LEU A 21 -7.87 8.90 -11.92
CA LEU A 21 -7.98 10.11 -12.71
C LEU A 21 -9.28 10.14 -13.49
N VAL A 22 -9.63 9.03 -14.17
CA VAL A 22 -10.82 8.92 -15.02
C VAL A 22 -11.62 7.69 -14.60
N GLN A 23 -12.92 7.81 -14.36
CA GLN A 23 -13.79 6.68 -14.02
C GLN A 23 -14.48 6.04 -15.24
N ASN A 24 -14.69 6.81 -16.30
CA ASN A 24 -15.40 6.35 -17.49
C ASN A 24 -14.66 6.80 -18.74
N MET A 25 -13.65 6.03 -19.15
CA MET A 25 -12.90 6.24 -20.39
C MET A 25 -13.74 6.06 -21.68
N ARG A 26 -15.05 5.80 -21.57
CA ARG A 26 -15.99 5.71 -22.70
C ARG A 26 -16.60 7.06 -23.09
N LEU A 27 -16.64 8.01 -22.16
CA LEU A 27 -17.22 9.35 -22.37
C LEU A 27 -16.20 10.35 -22.92
N VAL A 28 -14.93 9.99 -22.83
CA VAL A 28 -13.77 10.78 -23.24
C VAL A 28 -12.88 9.87 -24.06
N ASP A 29 -12.24 10.40 -25.10
CA ASP A 29 -11.43 9.60 -26.02
C ASP A 29 -10.18 9.04 -25.30
N ALA A 30 -10.25 7.77 -24.88
CA ALA A 30 -9.23 7.08 -24.09
C ALA A 30 -7.83 7.16 -24.73
N VAL A 31 -7.79 7.10 -26.07
CA VAL A 31 -6.56 7.17 -26.86
C VAL A 31 -5.92 8.54 -26.72
N LYS A 32 -6.73 9.61 -26.74
CA LYS A 32 -6.25 11.00 -26.62
C LYS A 32 -5.74 11.30 -25.21
N ILE A 33 -6.35 10.70 -24.19
CA ILE A 33 -5.87 10.83 -22.81
C ILE A 33 -4.53 10.11 -22.65
N ALA A 34 -4.43 8.86 -23.13
CA ALA A 34 -3.18 8.09 -23.06
C ALA A 34 -2.03 8.81 -23.77
N ASP A 35 -2.26 9.33 -24.98
CA ASP A 35 -1.25 10.06 -25.75
C ASP A 35 -0.70 11.29 -25.00
N VAL A 36 -1.56 12.05 -24.31
CA VAL A 36 -1.11 13.19 -23.50
C VAL A 36 -0.31 12.76 -22.27
N LEU A 37 -0.71 11.69 -21.61
CA LEU A 37 -0.01 11.18 -20.43
C LEU A 37 1.34 10.56 -20.80
N ASP A 38 1.39 9.78 -21.88
CA ASP A 38 2.63 9.23 -22.46
C ASP A 38 3.60 10.35 -22.85
N LYS A 39 3.10 11.38 -23.55
CA LYS A 39 3.89 12.54 -23.96
C LYS A 39 4.43 13.35 -22.78
N SER A 40 3.72 13.34 -21.65
CA SER A 40 4.08 14.12 -20.46
C SER A 40 4.89 13.31 -19.44
N GLU A 41 5.31 12.08 -19.79
CA GLU A 41 6.03 11.16 -18.89
C GLU A 41 5.30 10.94 -17.56
N ILE A 42 3.97 10.83 -17.61
CA ILE A 42 3.12 10.60 -16.44
C ILE A 42 2.83 9.11 -16.33
N ASP A 43 3.21 8.51 -15.20
CA ASP A 43 2.92 7.11 -14.94
C ASP A 43 1.40 6.92 -14.73
N TYR A 44 0.79 6.12 -15.60
CA TYR A 44 -0.62 5.77 -15.51
C TYR A 44 -0.84 4.26 -15.58
N PHE A 45 -1.92 3.82 -14.94
CA PHE A 45 -2.39 2.45 -14.98
C PHE A 45 -3.84 2.42 -15.47
N SER A 46 -4.12 1.65 -16.52
CA SER A 46 -5.46 1.51 -17.09
C SER A 46 -6.09 0.20 -16.66
N ASP A 47 -7.17 0.28 -15.88
CA ASP A 47 -8.04 -0.85 -15.59
C ASP A 47 -9.14 -0.92 -16.65
N VAL A 48 -8.90 -1.72 -17.68
CA VAL A 48 -9.83 -1.93 -18.80
C VAL A 48 -11.14 -2.56 -18.32
N LYS A 49 -11.12 -3.36 -17.25
CA LYS A 49 -12.32 -4.05 -16.73
C LYS A 49 -13.27 -3.04 -16.08
N ASN A 50 -12.72 -2.10 -15.32
CA ASN A 50 -13.49 -1.07 -14.63
C ASN A 50 -13.58 0.25 -15.41
N HIS A 51 -12.99 0.33 -16.61
CA HIS A 51 -12.91 1.55 -17.44
C HIS A 51 -12.28 2.75 -16.70
N MET A 52 -11.42 2.45 -15.73
CA MET A 52 -10.78 3.44 -14.88
C MET A 52 -9.32 3.65 -15.27
N LEU A 53 -8.89 4.90 -15.28
CA LEU A 53 -7.50 5.29 -15.46
C LEU A 53 -6.98 5.83 -14.14
N TYR A 54 -5.89 5.28 -13.65
CA TYR A 54 -5.20 5.70 -12.45
C TYR A 54 -3.91 6.42 -12.81
N VAL A 55 -3.52 7.38 -12.01
CA VAL A 55 -2.23 8.07 -12.11
C VAL A 55 -1.59 8.14 -10.74
N ASN A 56 -0.26 8.26 -10.73
CA ASN A 56 0.48 8.48 -9.50
C ASN A 56 -0.05 9.74 -8.77
N GLN A 57 -0.28 9.63 -7.46
CA GLN A 57 -0.76 10.75 -6.63
C GLN A 57 0.09 12.01 -6.82
N ASN A 58 1.42 11.86 -6.93
CA ASN A 58 2.38 12.95 -7.10
C ASN A 58 2.20 13.69 -8.43
N GLN A 59 1.68 13.02 -9.46
CA GLN A 59 1.50 13.58 -10.82
C GLN A 59 0.03 13.86 -11.15
N SER A 60 -0.91 13.55 -10.26
CA SER A 60 -2.36 13.70 -10.51
C SER A 60 -2.80 15.12 -10.87
N VAL A 61 -2.22 16.13 -10.22
CA VAL A 61 -2.49 17.56 -10.51
C VAL A 61 -1.96 17.93 -11.89
N GLN A 62 -0.73 17.50 -12.20
CA GLN A 62 -0.10 17.76 -13.49
C GLN A 62 -0.88 17.10 -14.62
N ALA A 63 -1.28 15.84 -14.45
CA ALA A 63 -2.12 15.12 -15.41
C ALA A 63 -3.40 15.90 -15.75
N ARG A 64 -4.09 16.45 -14.74
CA ARG A 64 -5.28 17.28 -14.97
C ARG A 64 -4.96 18.56 -15.74
N ILE A 65 -3.83 19.20 -15.46
CA ILE A 65 -3.39 20.41 -16.17
C ILE A 65 -3.10 20.08 -17.64
N GLU A 66 -2.33 19.02 -17.92
CA GLU A 66 -2.00 18.61 -19.29
C GLU A 66 -3.24 18.22 -20.10
N LEU A 67 -4.19 17.55 -19.45
CA LEU A 67 -5.47 17.23 -20.08
C LEU A 67 -6.33 18.48 -20.31
N ALA A 68 -6.32 19.44 -19.38
CA ALA A 68 -7.04 20.70 -19.55
C ALA A 68 -6.48 21.52 -20.72
N LYS A 69 -5.17 21.45 -20.99
CA LYS A 69 -4.54 22.12 -22.16
C LYS A 69 -5.11 21.63 -23.50
N ILE A 70 -5.56 20.38 -23.58
CA ILE A 70 -6.19 19.80 -24.79
C ILE A 70 -7.72 19.86 -24.77
N GLY A 71 -8.29 20.61 -23.82
CA GLY A 71 -9.74 20.80 -23.66
C GLY A 71 -10.44 19.69 -22.88
N ILE A 72 -9.70 18.78 -22.23
CA ILE A 72 -10.26 17.71 -21.41
C ILE A 72 -10.17 18.11 -19.94
N VAL A 73 -11.27 18.59 -19.38
CA VAL A 73 -11.36 18.93 -17.95
C VAL A 73 -11.96 17.74 -17.20
N ILE A 74 -11.19 17.17 -16.27
CA ILE A 74 -11.64 16.05 -15.45
C ILE A 74 -11.84 16.54 -14.02
N GLU A 75 -13.11 16.75 -13.66
CA GLU A 75 -13.52 17.05 -12.29
C GLU A 75 -13.79 15.74 -11.55
N TYR A 76 -12.75 15.28 -10.87
CA TYR A 76 -12.82 14.21 -9.87
C TYR A 76 -12.58 14.84 -8.48
N PRO A 77 -13.31 14.49 -7.42
CA PRO A 77 -14.38 13.49 -7.29
C PRO A 77 -15.79 14.06 -7.51
N LYS A 78 -16.68 13.27 -8.12
CA LYS A 78 -18.12 13.59 -8.14
C LYS A 78 -18.73 13.20 -6.81
N ILE A 79 -18.88 14.17 -5.92
CA ILE A 79 -19.53 14.01 -4.63
C ILE A 79 -21.05 13.95 -4.88
N SER A 80 -21.69 12.83 -4.55
CA SER A 80 -23.14 12.74 -4.53
C SER A 80 -23.65 13.44 -3.27
N GLU A 81 -24.32 14.58 -3.46
CA GLU A 81 -25.02 15.28 -2.39
C GLU A 81 -26.31 14.52 -2.07
N HIS A 82 -26.38 13.90 -0.89
CA HIS A 82 -27.62 13.32 -0.37
C HIS A 82 -28.40 14.44 0.34
N ALA A 83 -29.70 14.51 0.11
CA ALA A 83 -30.56 15.54 0.73
C ALA A 83 -30.60 15.44 2.27
N ASP A 84 -30.28 14.26 2.81
CA ASP A 84 -30.22 13.99 4.24
C ASP A 84 -28.82 13.49 4.64
N LEU A 85 -28.17 14.24 5.54
CA LEU A 85 -26.88 13.88 6.14
C LEU A 85 -26.95 12.53 6.88
N HIS A 86 -28.09 12.22 7.49
CA HIS A 86 -28.28 11.00 8.25
C HIS A 86 -28.26 9.76 7.34
N GLU A 87 -28.88 9.84 6.16
CA GLU A 87 -28.91 8.77 5.18
C GLU A 87 -27.52 8.53 4.58
N ALA A 88 -26.78 9.60 4.26
CA ALA A 88 -25.40 9.51 3.79
C ALA A 88 -24.48 8.87 4.84
N TYR A 89 -24.62 9.27 6.11
CA TYR A 89 -23.81 8.72 7.20
C TYR A 89 -24.15 7.24 7.45
N ALA A 90 -25.43 6.87 7.41
CA ALA A 90 -25.87 5.49 7.56
C ALA A 90 -25.23 4.59 6.49
N GLN A 91 -25.31 4.97 5.20
CA GLN A 91 -24.73 4.21 4.09
C GLN A 91 -23.20 4.10 4.17
N LEU A 92 -22.51 5.19 4.52
CA LEU A 92 -21.05 5.17 4.68
C LEU A 92 -20.64 4.24 5.82
N SER A 93 -21.33 4.32 6.96
CA SER A 93 -21.02 3.49 8.12
C SER A 93 -21.20 1.99 7.83
N GLU A 94 -22.28 1.62 7.12
CA GLU A 94 -22.52 0.23 6.69
C GLU A 94 -21.42 -0.26 5.73
N ASN A 95 -21.05 0.55 4.73
CA ASN A 95 -20.00 0.19 3.78
C ASN A 95 -18.64 0.01 4.46
N LEU A 96 -18.25 0.92 5.35
CA LEU A 96 -17.01 0.82 6.11
C LEU A 96 -16.99 -0.40 7.02
N GLU A 97 -18.13 -0.76 7.62
CA GLU A 97 -18.25 -1.94 8.45
C GLU A 97 -18.19 -3.23 7.61
N ARG A 98 -18.77 -3.21 6.41
CA ARG A 98 -18.66 -4.29 5.41
C ARG A 98 -17.22 -4.48 4.92
N GLU A 99 -16.49 -3.39 4.70
CA GLU A 99 -15.07 -3.44 4.31
C GLU A 99 -14.17 -3.88 5.47
N ARG A 100 -14.40 -3.41 6.69
CA ARG A 100 -13.65 -3.87 7.87
C ARG A 100 -13.84 -5.35 8.18
N THR A 101 -15.05 -5.87 7.98
CA THR A 101 -15.36 -7.29 8.25
C THR A 101 -14.85 -8.22 7.16
N ASN A 102 -14.72 -7.74 5.92
CA ASN A 102 -14.26 -8.54 4.78
C ASN A 102 -12.81 -8.26 4.35
N GLY A 103 -12.14 -7.25 4.91
CA GLY A 103 -10.75 -6.92 4.60
C GLY A 103 -9.80 -8.08 4.91
N PRO A 104 -8.83 -8.40 4.04
CA PRO A 104 -7.90 -9.49 4.28
C PRO A 104 -7.19 -9.33 5.62
N PHE A 105 -7.08 -10.41 6.39
CA PHE A 105 -6.51 -10.38 7.75
C PHE A 105 -5.07 -9.84 7.80
N HIS A 106 -4.34 -9.85 6.68
CA HIS A 106 -2.95 -9.40 6.56
C HIS A 106 -2.79 -7.89 6.31
N GLU A 107 -3.84 -7.19 5.87
CA GLU A 107 -3.80 -5.73 5.65
C GLU A 107 -3.94 -4.93 6.96
N GLN A 108 -4.33 -5.59 8.05
CA GLN A 108 -4.64 -4.91 9.29
C GLN A 108 -3.35 -4.39 9.97
N PRO A 109 -3.35 -3.14 10.50
CA PRO A 109 -2.15 -2.52 11.07
C PRO A 109 -1.64 -3.22 12.34
N TRP A 110 -2.48 -3.99 13.03
CA TRP A 110 -2.04 -4.83 14.15
C TRP A 110 -1.25 -6.06 13.68
N PHE A 111 -1.51 -6.57 12.46
CA PHE A 111 -0.81 -7.74 11.91
C PHE A 111 0.65 -7.42 11.61
N LEU A 112 0.92 -6.29 10.96
CA LEU A 112 2.29 -5.79 10.75
C LEU A 112 3.03 -5.58 12.08
N ARG A 113 2.31 -5.12 13.11
CA ARG A 113 2.87 -4.93 14.46
C ARG A 113 3.28 -6.26 15.09
N VAL A 114 2.48 -7.32 14.94
CA VAL A 114 2.79 -8.67 15.42
C VAL A 114 3.97 -9.30 14.67
N ILE A 115 4.01 -9.18 13.33
CA ILE A 115 5.15 -9.67 12.53
C ILE A 115 6.46 -9.03 12.99
N ARG A 116 6.46 -7.71 13.19
CA ARG A 116 7.65 -6.98 13.63
C ARG A 116 8.10 -7.44 15.02
N LEU A 117 7.17 -7.68 15.94
CA LEU A 117 7.46 -8.19 17.27
C LEU A 117 8.06 -9.60 17.22
N LEU A 118 7.47 -10.49 16.42
CA LEU A 118 7.97 -11.86 16.23
C LEU A 118 9.37 -11.87 15.60
N MET A 119 9.64 -11.03 14.60
CA MET A 119 10.96 -10.91 13.98
C MET A 119 12.04 -10.49 15.01
N SER A 120 11.72 -9.57 15.91
CA SER A 120 12.63 -9.19 17.00
C SER A 120 12.86 -10.31 18.01
N GLY A 121 11.80 -11.04 18.39
CA GLY A 121 11.91 -12.17 19.32
C GLY A 121 12.72 -13.33 18.75
N ILE A 122 12.53 -13.65 17.47
CA ILE A 122 13.24 -14.73 16.77
C ILE A 122 14.75 -14.46 16.75
N ILE A 123 15.17 -13.22 16.48
CA ILE A 123 16.60 -12.86 16.48
C ILE A 123 17.23 -13.11 17.85
N ILE A 124 16.55 -12.72 18.93
CA ILE A 124 17.03 -12.93 20.30
C ILE A 124 17.13 -14.43 20.61
N ILE A 125 16.10 -15.21 20.25
CA ILE A 125 16.06 -16.66 20.46
C ILE A 125 17.25 -17.36 19.76
N VAL A 126 17.53 -17.00 18.51
CA VAL A 126 18.67 -17.57 17.76
C VAL A 126 20.01 -17.22 18.40
N LEU A 127 20.18 -15.98 18.86
CA LEU A 127 21.38 -15.52 19.59
C LEU A 127 21.60 -16.32 20.87
N ILE A 128 20.54 -16.53 21.66
CA ILE A 128 20.59 -17.34 22.87
C ILE A 128 21.02 -18.76 22.53
N LEU A 129 20.35 -19.44 21.60
CA LEU A 129 20.68 -20.83 21.25
C LEU A 129 22.10 -20.99 20.71
N SER A 130 22.59 -20.02 19.92
CA SER A 130 23.95 -20.02 19.38
C SER A 130 25.03 -19.94 20.47
N VAL A 131 24.74 -19.31 21.61
CA VAL A 131 25.67 -19.15 22.75
C VAL A 131 25.44 -20.20 23.82
N VAL A 132 24.19 -20.60 24.03
CA VAL A 132 23.78 -21.62 24.98
C VAL A 132 24.34 -22.98 24.57
N ARG A 133 24.32 -23.34 23.28
CA ARG A 133 24.92 -24.61 22.83
C ARG A 133 26.39 -24.78 23.24
N PRO A 134 27.31 -23.83 22.95
CA PRO A 134 28.71 -23.99 23.32
C PRO A 134 28.95 -24.00 24.84
N ALA A 135 28.18 -23.22 25.62
CA ALA A 135 28.30 -23.21 27.07
C ALA A 135 27.75 -24.49 27.74
N LEU A 136 26.59 -24.99 27.28
CA LEU A 136 25.99 -26.23 27.79
C LEU A 136 26.87 -27.45 27.49
N ALA A 137 27.43 -27.51 26.28
CA ALA A 137 28.33 -28.60 25.90
C ALA A 137 29.60 -28.58 26.75
N ALA A 138 30.17 -27.41 27.03
CA ALA A 138 31.36 -27.27 27.87
C ALA A 138 31.13 -27.74 29.32
N VAL A 139 29.95 -27.49 29.89
CA VAL A 139 29.64 -27.90 31.29
C VAL A 139 29.34 -29.40 31.36
N LEU A 140 28.50 -29.93 30.47
CA LEU A 140 28.10 -31.35 30.49
C LEU A 140 29.26 -32.31 30.13
N LEU A 141 30.14 -31.97 29.18
CA LEU A 141 31.28 -32.84 28.86
C LEU A 141 32.41 -32.78 29.90
N SER A 142 32.50 -31.69 30.67
CA SER A 142 33.56 -31.51 31.67
C SER A 142 33.31 -32.23 33.00
N GLU A 143 32.08 -32.72 33.21
CA GLU A 143 31.70 -33.47 34.42
C GLU A 143 32.10 -34.95 34.39
N ASP A 144 32.31 -35.53 33.19
CA ASP A 144 32.74 -36.94 33.03
C ASP A 144 34.26 -37.13 33.16
N GLU A 145 35.05 -36.06 33.30
CA GLU A 145 36.53 -36.11 33.34
C GLU A 145 37.13 -35.81 34.73
N LYS A 146 36.45 -36.18 35.83
CA LYS A 146 37.00 -36.08 37.19
C LYS A 146 36.85 -37.36 38.01
#